data_AF-A0A074ZPC8-F1
#
_entry.id   AF-A0A074ZPC8-F1
#
_cell.length_a   1.000
_cell.length_b   1.000
_cell.length_c   1.000
_cell.angle_alpha   90.00
_cell.angle_beta   90.00
_cell.angle_gamma   90.00
#
_symmetry.space_group_name_H-M   'P 1'
#
loop_
_entity.id
_entity.type
_entity.pdbx_description
1 polymer ?
#
loop_
_entity_poly.entity_id
_entity_poly.type
_entity_poly.pdbx_seq_one_letter_code
_entity_poly.pdbx_strand_id
1 'polypeptide(L)'
;MSNPSRKCFYPPIPKDVVLSFFLRGSIIVFAAYALTYNGHDKRWEISGRLSVEATLPRLQKVMRLLYIALDTASHLMDRVGMPR
;
A
#
# COMPACT_ATOMS: atom_id res chain seq x y z
N MET A 1 17.14 -10.49 -1.47
CA MET A 1 16.23 -10.36 -2.63
C MET A 1 16.12 -8.89 -2.99
N SER A 2 16.48 -8.47 -4.22
CA SER A 2 16.34 -7.07 -4.63
C SER A 2 14.88 -6.74 -4.88
N ASN A 3 14.34 -5.70 -4.24
CA ASN A 3 12.99 -5.21 -4.48
C ASN A 3 12.81 -4.94 -5.99
N PRO A 4 11.91 -5.65 -6.71
CA PRO A 4 11.78 -5.55 -8.16
C PRO A 4 11.42 -4.14 -8.62
N SER A 5 10.75 -3.35 -7.77
CA SER A 5 10.44 -1.95 -8.05
C SER A 5 11.69 -1.09 -8.26
N ARG A 6 12.86 -1.45 -7.70
CA ARG A 6 14.11 -0.69 -7.91
C ARG A 6 14.56 -0.70 -9.38
N LYS A 7 14.20 -1.73 -10.14
CA LYS A 7 14.58 -1.88 -11.56
C LYS A 7 13.72 -1.03 -12.49
N CYS A 8 12.63 -0.44 -11.99
CA CYS A 8 11.69 0.35 -12.77
C CYS A 8 12.06 1.84 -12.84
N PHE A 9 13.15 2.26 -12.20
CA PHE A 9 13.57 3.67 -12.15
C PHE A 9 14.81 3.91 -13.00
N TYR A 10 14.78 5.00 -13.75
CA TYR A 10 15.91 5.53 -14.52
C TYR A 10 16.08 7.02 -14.18
N PRO A 11 17.23 7.44 -13.61
CA PRO A 11 18.41 6.63 -13.26
C PRO A 11 18.14 5.63 -12.12
N PRO A 12 19.04 4.64 -11.89
CA PRO A 12 18.94 3.71 -10.78
C PRO A 12 18.85 4.43 -9.44
N ILE A 13 18.02 3.91 -8.53
CA ILE A 13 17.81 4.50 -7.20
C ILE A 13 19.11 4.38 -6.38
N PRO A 14 19.53 5.45 -5.66
CA PRO A 14 20.61 5.40 -4.69
C PRO A 14 20.44 4.30 -3.62
N LYS A 15 21.55 3.80 -3.07
CA LYS A 15 21.52 2.66 -2.12
C LYS A 15 20.86 3.03 -0.80
N ASP A 16 21.03 4.26 -0.40
CA ASP A 16 20.49 4.96 0.77
C ASP A 16 19.04 5.42 0.59
N VAL A 17 18.38 5.04 -0.50
CA VAL A 17 16.95 5.32 -0.72
C VAL A 17 16.17 4.04 -0.96
N VAL A 18 15.04 3.90 -0.28
CA VAL A 18 14.04 2.85 -0.52
C VAL A 18 12.75 3.48 -1.01
N LEU A 19 12.25 2.99 -2.14
CA LEU A 19 10.96 3.38 -2.70
C LEU A 19 9.94 2.26 -2.50
N SER A 20 8.70 2.63 -2.23
CA SER A 20 7.60 1.70 -2.04
C SER A 20 6.31 2.25 -2.62
N PHE A 21 5.53 1.37 -3.25
CA PHE A 21 4.15 1.62 -3.66
C PHE A 21 3.24 0.66 -2.89
N PHE A 22 2.20 1.18 -2.27
CA PHE A 22 1.19 0.36 -1.62
C PHE A 22 -0.19 1.01 -1.70
N LEU A 23 -1.23 0.20 -1.52
CA LEU A 23 -2.61 0.67 -1.46
C LEU A 23 -3.06 0.78 0.01
N ARG A 24 -3.72 1.88 0.35
CA ARG A 24 -4.43 2.08 1.62
C ARG A 24 -5.89 2.37 1.30
N GLY A 25 -6.72 1.34 1.33
CA GLY A 25 -8.08 1.41 0.79
C GLY A 25 -8.06 1.74 -0.69
N SER A 26 -8.69 2.86 -1.09
CA SER A 26 -8.71 3.34 -2.48
C SER A 26 -7.59 4.34 -2.80
N ILE A 27 -6.66 4.59 -1.87
CA ILE A 27 -5.56 5.52 -2.05
C ILE A 27 -4.30 4.74 -2.41
N ILE A 28 -3.66 5.11 -3.51
CA ILE A 28 -2.29 4.67 -3.80
C ILE A 28 -1.31 5.61 -3.10
N VAL A 29 -0.37 5.01 -2.38
CA VAL A 29 0.69 5.72 -1.67
C VAL A 29 2.02 5.39 -2.32
N PHE A 30 2.73 6.43 -2.72
CA PHE A 30 4.14 6.34 -3.05
C PHE A 30 4.95 6.89 -1.88
N ALA A 31 5.83 6.06 -1.32
CA ALA A 31 6.68 6.44 -0.20
C ALA A 31 8.17 6.30 -0.56
N ALA A 32 8.94 7.30 -0.17
CA ALA A 32 10.39 7.31 -0.24
C ALA A 32 10.96 7.37 1.18
N TYR A 33 11.90 6.49 1.47
CA TYR A 33 12.59 6.40 2.75
C TYR A 33 14.06 6.71 2.53
N ALA A 34 14.55 7.75 3.19
CA ALA A 34 15.98 8.03 3.28
C ALA A 34 16.57 7.12 4.37
N LEU A 35 17.70 6.50 4.05
CA LEU A 35 18.40 5.59 4.93
C LEU A 35 19.75 6.19 5.35
N THR A 36 20.08 6.05 6.61
CA THR A 36 21.42 6.35 7.13
C THR A 36 22.06 5.05 7.59
N TYR A 37 23.32 4.81 7.23
CA TYR A 37 24.05 3.63 7.69
C TYR A 37 24.66 3.91 9.07
N ASN A 38 24.19 3.18 10.08
CA ASN A 38 24.76 3.18 11.41
C ASN A 38 25.99 2.26 11.44
N GLY A 39 27.16 2.86 11.56
CA GLY A 39 28.45 2.14 11.59
C GLY A 39 28.66 1.29 12.84
N HIS A 40 27.99 1.64 13.96
CA HIS A 40 28.09 0.91 15.22
C HIS A 40 27.36 -0.43 15.14
N ASP A 41 26.12 -0.40 14.66
CA ASP A 41 25.26 -1.59 14.59
C ASP A 41 25.29 -2.29 13.22
N LYS A 42 26.09 -1.76 12.29
CA LYS A 42 26.23 -2.22 10.90
C LYS A 42 24.88 -2.40 10.19
N ARG A 43 23.95 -1.48 10.45
CA ARG A 43 22.56 -1.54 9.97
C ARG A 43 22.16 -0.22 9.30
N TRP A 44 21.25 -0.34 8.33
CA TRP A 44 20.59 0.81 7.73
C TRP A 44 19.35 1.16 8.54
N GLU A 45 19.20 2.42 8.88
CA GLU A 45 18.06 2.95 9.63
C GLU A 45 17.35 4.00 8.78
N ILE A 46 16.03 4.09 8.93
CA ILE A 46 15.23 5.11 8.23
C ILE A 46 15.44 6.44 8.95
N SER A 47 16.10 7.39 8.30
CA SER A 47 16.34 8.73 8.81
C SER A 47 15.31 9.75 8.33
N GLY A 48 14.61 9.45 7.25
CA GLY A 48 13.58 10.33 6.71
C GLY A 48 12.53 9.58 5.92
N ARG A 49 11.33 10.15 5.88
CA ARG A 49 10.20 9.63 5.10
C ARG A 49 9.50 10.76 4.38
N LEU A 50 9.29 10.58 3.08
CA LEU A 50 8.39 11.39 2.27
C LEU A 50 7.33 10.47 1.67
N SER A 51 6.08 10.93 1.61
CA SER A 51 5.02 10.19 0.91
C SER A 51 4.08 11.11 0.17
N VAL A 52 3.63 10.64 -0.99
CA VAL A 52 2.59 11.26 -1.81
C VAL A 52 1.45 10.28 -1.95
N GLU A 53 0.23 10.81 -1.91
CA GLU A 53 -0.99 10.02 -1.92
C GLU A 53 -1.89 10.47 -3.07
N ALA A 54 -2.53 9.51 -3.73
CA ALA A 54 -3.53 9.78 -4.75
C ALA A 54 -4.72 8.84 -4.59
N THR A 55 -5.92 9.38 -4.66
CA THR A 55 -7.14 8.55 -4.69
C THR A 55 -7.27 7.91 -6.06
N LEU A 56 -7.58 6.61 -6.10
CA LEU A 56 -7.89 5.86 -7.32
C LEU A 56 -9.42 5.73 -7.47
N PRO A 57 -10.10 6.56 -8.28
CA PRO A 57 -11.56 6.61 -8.30
C PRO A 57 -12.20 5.30 -8.73
N ARG A 58 -11.55 4.56 -9.65
CA ARG A 58 -12.03 3.23 -10.07
C ARG A 58 -11.98 2.23 -8.92
N LEU A 59 -10.92 2.25 -8.11
CA LEU A 59 -10.80 1.38 -6.95
C LEU A 59 -11.82 1.74 -5.87
N GLN A 60 -12.05 3.04 -5.65
CA GLN A 60 -13.09 3.51 -4.75
C GLN A 60 -14.48 3.01 -5.16
N LYS A 61 -14.80 3.05 -6.46
CA LYS A 61 -16.05 2.50 -7.00
C LYS A 61 -16.14 0.99 -6.75
N VAL A 62 -15.07 0.25 -7.03
CA VAL A 62 -15.03 -1.21 -6.79
C VAL A 62 -15.26 -1.54 -5.32
N MET A 63 -14.57 -0.85 -4.40
CA MET A 63 -14.78 -1.04 -2.96
C MET A 63 -16.23 -0.76 -2.54
N ARG A 64 -16.86 0.27 -3.10
CA ARG A 64 -18.27 0.58 -2.83
C ARG A 64 -19.19 -0.54 -3.31
N LEU A 65 -18.94 -1.11 -4.49
CA LEU A 65 -19.73 -2.23 -5.01
C LEU A 65 -19.55 -3.49 -4.16
N LEU A 66 -18.32 -3.77 -3.71
CA LEU A 66 -18.05 -4.89 -2.80
C LEU A 66 -18.79 -4.73 -1.46
N TYR A 67 -18.81 -3.51 -0.92
CA TYR A 67 -19.57 -3.21 0.29
C TYR A 67 -21.07 -3.45 0.11
N ILE A 68 -21.65 -2.97 -1.00
CA ILE A 68 -23.08 -3.18 -1.33
C ILE A 68 -23.38 -4.68 -1.47
N ALA A 69 -22.50 -5.43 -2.15
CA ALA A 69 -22.67 -6.86 -2.33
C ALA A 69 -22.64 -7.62 -0.99
N LEU A 70 -21.70 -7.26 -0.10
CA LEU A 70 -21.60 -7.83 1.24
C LEU A 70 -22.85 -7.53 2.07
N ASP A 71 -23.28 -6.27 2.11
CA ASP A 71 -24.49 -5.84 2.84
C ASP A 71 -25.74 -6.57 2.34
N THR A 72 -25.89 -6.68 1.01
CA THR A 72 -27.01 -7.40 0.40
C THR A 72 -27.00 -8.88 0.77
N ALA A 73 -25.82 -9.52 0.72
CA ALA A 73 -25.68 -10.93 1.09
C ALA A 73 -25.99 -11.15 2.58
N SER A 74 -25.51 -10.27 3.46
CA SER A 74 -25.82 -10.32 4.90
C SER A 74 -27.32 -10.19 5.16
N HIS A 75 -27.99 -9.22 4.54
CA HIS A 75 -29.44 -9.06 4.67
C HIS A 75 -30.23 -10.28 4.15
N LEU A 76 -29.77 -10.91 3.06
CA LEU A 76 -30.38 -12.14 2.55
C LEU A 76 -30.20 -13.31 3.51
N MET A 77 -29.00 -13.51 4.07
CA MET A 77 -28.74 -14.55 5.06
C MET A 77 -29.63 -14.39 6.30
N ASP A 78 -29.76 -13.17 6.80
CA ASP A 78 -30.61 -12.85 7.95
C ASP A 78 -32.09 -13.15 7.66
N ARG A 79 -32.57 -12.88 6.43
CA ARG A 79 -33.97 -13.16 6.04
C ARG A 79 -34.26 -14.63 5.74
N VAL A 80 -33.27 -15.38 5.25
CA VAL A 80 -33.41 -16.81 4.94
C VAL A 80 -33.22 -17.68 6.20
N GLY A 81 -32.83 -17.09 7.33
CA GLY A 81 -32.66 -17.80 8.60
C GLY A 81 -31.43 -18.71 8.60
N MET A 82 -30.44 -18.43 7.74
CA MET A 82 -29.17 -19.14 7.79
C MET A 82 -28.38 -18.67 9.02
N PRO A 83 -27.96 -19.58 9.92
CA PRO A 83 -27.17 -19.21 11.08
C PRO A 83 -25.80 -18.69 10.65
N ARG A 84 -25.29 -17.70 11.41
CA ARG A 84 -23.97 -17.09 11.24
C ARG A 84 -22.83 -18.06 11.51
#